data_AF-A0A8T1X859-F1
#
_entry.id   AF-A0A8T1X859-F1
#
_cell.length_a   1.000
_cell.length_b   1.000
_cell.length_c   1.000
_cell.angle_alpha   90.00
_cell.angle_beta   90.00
_cell.angle_gamma   90.00
#
_symmetry.space_group_name_H-M   'P 1'
#
loop_
_entity.id
_entity.type
_entity.pdbx_description
1 polymer ?
#
loop_
_entity_poly.entity_id
_entity_poly.type
_entity_poly.pdbx_seq_one_letter_code
_entity_poly.pdbx_strand_id
1 'polypeptide(L)'
;MSIPIKSYSPELIVHPLLRSDASLEGFDENKRAKALKEAADKIAQVLPRLDALVVGPGLGRDASVQEITRQVIARAKEANLPLVLDGDALYLVSIEPEVVKGYKNAILTPNAMEYARLCATTRLLPSVDVAQAAQIPPAQLSEALGFPVIIQKGSGDTFSDGKITVTNDEFGSPRRCGGQGDVNSSYPHATLSRTSAR
;
A
#
# COMPACT_ATOMS: atom_id res chain seq x y z
N MET A 1 4.11 -1.00 23.92
CA MET A 1 5.15 0.07 23.96
C MET A 1 5.99 -0.02 22.69
N SER A 2 5.87 0.93 21.76
CA SER A 2 6.61 0.96 20.47
C SER A 2 8.03 1.53 20.64
N ILE A 3 8.80 0.96 21.57
CA ILE A 3 10.18 1.40 21.88
C ILE A 3 11.14 1.28 20.67
N PRO A 4 11.01 0.32 19.72
CA PRO A 4 12.03 0.16 18.68
C PRO A 4 12.12 1.32 17.66
N ILE A 5 11.00 1.91 17.23
CA ILE A 5 11.02 2.89 16.11
C ILE A 5 11.53 4.25 16.59
N LYS A 6 11.13 4.69 17.79
CA LYS A 6 11.59 5.96 18.36
C LYS A 6 13.11 5.97 18.65
N SER A 7 13.73 4.81 18.84
CA SER A 7 15.17 4.73 19.02
C SER A 7 16.00 4.89 17.73
N TYR A 8 15.38 4.80 16.55
CA TYR A 8 16.11 4.99 15.28
C TYR A 8 16.24 6.47 14.88
N SER A 9 15.28 7.33 15.25
CA SER A 9 15.39 8.77 15.04
C SER A 9 14.49 9.54 16.02
N PRO A 10 15.02 10.54 16.75
CA PRO A 10 14.25 11.36 17.68
C PRO A 10 13.25 12.30 16.96
N GLU A 11 13.43 12.53 15.66
CA GLU A 11 12.55 13.37 14.84
C GLU A 11 11.24 12.66 14.43
N LEU A 12 11.17 11.33 14.61
CA LEU A 12 9.97 10.55 14.26
C LEU A 12 8.89 10.67 15.34
N ILE A 13 7.76 11.28 14.97
CA ILE A 13 6.54 11.26 15.80
C ILE A 13 5.86 9.90 15.66
N VAL A 14 6.16 8.98 16.58
CA VAL A 14 5.53 7.65 16.61
C VAL A 14 4.31 7.66 17.54
N HIS A 15 3.14 7.41 16.94
CA HIS A 15 1.86 7.24 17.63
C HIS A 15 1.53 5.74 17.82
N PRO A 16 1.60 5.18 19.05
CA PRO A 16 1.30 3.77 19.30
C PRO A 16 -0.22 3.53 19.38
N LEU A 17 -0.93 3.74 18.28
CA LEU A 17 -2.39 3.71 18.23
C LEU A 17 -2.97 2.37 17.72
N LEU A 18 -2.15 1.52 17.10
CA LEU A 18 -2.57 0.21 16.61
C LEU A 18 -2.72 -0.79 17.77
N ARG A 19 -3.84 -1.53 17.79
CA ARG A 19 -4.13 -2.61 18.73
C ARG A 19 -4.06 -3.95 17.98
N SER A 20 -3.17 -4.83 18.42
CA SER A 20 -3.02 -6.20 17.89
C SER A 20 -4.04 -7.15 18.48
N ASP A 21 -4.22 -8.32 17.87
CA ASP A 21 -5.14 -9.35 18.40
C ASP A 21 -4.75 -9.79 19.82
N ALA A 22 -3.45 -9.92 20.09
CA ALA A 22 -2.91 -10.21 21.42
C ALA A 22 -3.30 -9.16 22.47
N SER A 23 -3.41 -7.88 22.08
CA SER A 23 -3.82 -6.80 23.00
C SER A 23 -5.32 -6.80 23.30
N LEU A 24 -6.09 -7.59 22.55
CA LEU A 24 -7.55 -7.71 22.65
C LEU A 24 -7.98 -9.11 23.10
N GLU A 25 -7.04 -9.94 23.59
CA GLU A 25 -7.35 -11.24 24.20
C GLU A 25 -8.26 -11.05 25.42
N GLY A 26 -9.33 -11.83 25.50
CA GLY A 26 -10.32 -11.76 26.59
C GLY A 26 -11.37 -10.65 26.46
N PHE A 27 -11.35 -9.85 25.39
CA PHE A 27 -12.41 -8.89 25.11
C PHE A 27 -13.60 -9.60 24.43
N ASP A 28 -14.81 -9.28 24.87
CA ASP A 28 -16.03 -9.64 24.14
C ASP A 28 -16.11 -8.89 22.80
N GLU A 29 -16.92 -9.39 21.85
CA GLU A 29 -17.02 -8.82 20.49
C GLU A 29 -17.35 -7.32 20.50
N ASN A 30 -18.24 -6.88 21.39
CA ASN A 30 -18.64 -5.48 21.51
C ASN A 30 -17.50 -4.59 22.00
N LYS A 31 -16.75 -5.04 23.03
CA LYS A 31 -15.57 -4.33 23.53
C LYS A 31 -14.47 -4.30 22.48
N ARG A 32 -14.27 -5.38 21.71
CA ARG A 32 -13.32 -5.41 20.58
C ARG A 32 -13.69 -4.36 19.54
N ALA A 33 -14.92 -4.37 19.04
CA ALA A 33 -15.39 -3.42 18.04
C ALA A 33 -15.23 -1.95 18.51
N LYS A 34 -15.59 -1.66 19.76
CA LYS A 34 -15.40 -0.33 20.35
C LYS A 34 -13.92 0.06 20.43
N ALA A 35 -13.06 -0.86 20.86
CA ALA A 35 -11.62 -0.61 20.99
C ALA A 35 -10.93 -0.35 19.65
N LEU A 36 -11.35 -1.03 18.58
CA LEU A 36 -10.84 -0.82 17.22
C LEU A 36 -11.32 0.52 16.66
N LYS A 37 -12.60 0.84 16.84
CA LYS A 37 -13.17 2.13 16.42
C LYS A 37 -12.49 3.31 17.10
N GLU A 38 -12.27 3.23 18.41
CA GLU A 38 -11.54 4.26 19.16
C GLU A 38 -10.10 4.46 18.65
N ALA A 39 -9.41 3.38 18.25
CA ALA A 39 -8.08 3.46 17.67
C ALA A 39 -8.11 4.17 16.31
N ALA A 40 -9.03 3.77 15.43
CA ALA A 40 -9.22 4.40 14.12
C ALA A 40 -9.60 5.89 14.24
N ASP A 41 -10.50 6.24 15.16
CA ASP A 41 -10.93 7.64 15.37
C ASP A 41 -9.77 8.51 15.90
N LYS A 42 -8.89 7.98 16.75
CA LYS A 42 -7.67 8.70 17.17
C LYS A 42 -6.70 8.94 16.02
N ILE A 43 -6.52 7.96 15.13
CA ILE A 43 -5.69 8.13 13.93
C ILE A 43 -6.34 9.16 13.00
N ALA A 44 -7.66 9.11 12.83
CA ALA A 44 -8.43 10.03 11.99
C ALA A 44 -8.28 11.50 12.41
N GLN A 45 -8.07 11.79 13.70
CA GLN A 45 -7.82 13.16 14.17
C GLN A 45 -6.49 13.75 13.67
N VAL A 46 -5.53 12.90 13.31
CA VAL A 46 -4.22 13.33 12.81
C VAL A 46 -4.22 13.47 11.29
N LEU A 47 -5.06 12.71 10.57
CA LEU A 47 -5.11 12.69 9.10
C LEU A 47 -5.18 14.09 8.45
N PRO A 48 -6.00 15.06 8.93
CA PRO A 48 -6.08 16.39 8.30
C PRO A 48 -4.79 17.21 8.36
N ARG A 49 -3.82 16.80 9.17
CA ARG A 49 -2.52 17.47 9.33
C ARG A 49 -1.42 16.84 8.48
N LEU A 50 -1.72 15.75 7.79
CA LEU A 50 -0.76 15.03 6.95
C LEU A 50 -0.89 15.51 5.51
N ASP A 51 0.23 15.57 4.79
CA ASP A 51 0.25 15.81 3.35
C ASP A 51 0.08 14.52 2.54
N ALA A 52 0.47 13.37 3.12
CA ALA A 52 0.30 12.04 2.56
C ALA A 52 0.28 10.99 3.68
N LEU A 53 -0.31 9.83 3.41
CA LEU A 53 -0.33 8.69 4.31
C LEU A 53 0.26 7.44 3.63
N VAL A 54 1.30 6.88 4.25
CA VAL A 54 1.89 5.60 3.85
C VAL A 54 1.34 4.50 4.75
N VAL A 55 0.86 3.42 4.15
CA VAL A 55 0.27 2.26 4.83
C VAL A 55 0.99 1.02 4.33
N GLY A 56 1.52 0.18 5.22
CA GLY A 56 2.19 -1.03 4.78
C GLY A 56 3.28 -1.59 5.68
N PRO A 57 4.38 -0.85 5.92
CA PRO A 57 5.57 -1.44 6.52
C PRO A 57 5.32 -1.85 7.98
N GLY A 58 5.32 -3.17 8.22
CA GLY A 58 5.25 -3.75 9.56
C GLY A 58 3.88 -3.65 10.25
N LEU A 59 2.78 -3.53 9.49
CA LEU A 59 1.42 -3.60 10.06
C LEU A 59 1.10 -5.00 10.58
N GLY A 60 1.66 -6.05 9.97
CA GLY A 60 1.30 -7.41 10.26
C GLY A 60 -0.05 -7.82 9.65
N ARG A 61 -0.46 -9.05 9.92
CA ARG A 61 -1.65 -9.68 9.31
C ARG A 61 -2.76 -9.99 10.32
N ASP A 62 -2.66 -9.42 11.51
CA ASP A 62 -3.67 -9.54 12.56
C ASP A 62 -5.00 -8.95 12.08
N ALA A 63 -6.10 -9.65 12.34
CA ALA A 63 -7.42 -9.24 11.86
C ALA A 63 -7.82 -7.87 12.43
N SER A 64 -7.48 -7.61 13.68
CA SER A 64 -7.69 -6.32 14.34
C SER A 64 -6.93 -5.17 13.68
N VAL A 65 -5.69 -5.40 13.24
CA VAL A 65 -4.87 -4.36 12.58
C VAL A 65 -5.38 -4.09 11.17
N GLN A 66 -5.78 -5.14 10.46
CA GLN A 66 -6.37 -5.04 9.13
C GLN A 66 -7.69 -4.26 9.17
N GLU A 67 -8.53 -4.48 10.19
CA GLU A 67 -9.77 -3.74 10.39
C GLU A 67 -9.53 -2.25 10.71
N ILE A 68 -8.57 -1.92 11.57
CA ILE A 68 -8.19 -0.52 11.83
C ILE A 68 -7.68 0.11 10.53
N THR A 69 -6.82 -0.59 9.79
CA THR A 69 -6.24 -0.12 8.52
C THR A 69 -7.33 0.19 7.49
N ARG A 70 -8.33 -0.70 7.37
CA ARG A 70 -9.49 -0.50 6.51
C ARG A 70 -10.25 0.79 6.85
N GLN A 71 -10.52 1.02 8.14
CA GLN A 71 -11.20 2.25 8.58
C GLN A 71 -10.35 3.51 8.35
N VAL A 72 -9.04 3.43 8.58
CA VAL A 72 -8.11 4.55 8.35
C VAL A 72 -8.04 4.91 6.87
N ILE A 73 -7.95 3.92 5.97
CA ILE A 73 -7.96 4.16 4.53
C ILE A 73 -9.28 4.82 4.10
N ALA A 74 -10.42 4.35 4.60
CA ALA A 74 -11.72 4.97 4.30
C ALA A 74 -11.76 6.46 4.71
N ARG A 75 -11.30 6.79 5.92
CA ARG A 75 -11.23 8.18 6.41
C ARG A 75 -10.22 9.02 5.63
N ALA A 76 -9.10 8.44 5.21
CA ALA A 76 -8.11 9.14 4.38
C ALA A 76 -8.67 9.45 2.98
N LYS A 77 -9.48 8.55 2.40
CA LYS A 77 -10.20 8.80 1.14
C LYS A 77 -11.22 9.93 1.29
N GLU A 78 -11.98 9.95 2.39
CA GLU A 78 -12.92 11.05 2.70
C GLU A 78 -12.20 12.40 2.84
N ALA A 79 -10.99 12.40 3.40
CA ALA A 79 -10.13 13.58 3.50
C ALA A 79 -9.38 13.93 2.20
N ASN A 80 -9.55 13.14 1.12
CA ASN A 80 -8.84 13.27 -0.15
C ASN A 80 -7.30 13.29 -0.01
N LEU A 81 -6.78 12.54 0.97
CA LEU A 81 -5.36 12.48 1.27
C LEU A 81 -4.63 11.53 0.31
N PRO A 82 -3.47 11.92 -0.26
CA PRO A 82 -2.62 11.00 -1.02
C PRO A 82 -2.25 9.76 -0.20
N LEU A 83 -2.45 8.57 -0.79
CA LEU A 83 -2.20 7.28 -0.17
C LEU A 83 -1.06 6.55 -0.87
N VAL A 84 -0.14 5.97 -0.10
CA VAL A 84 0.84 5.02 -0.60
C VAL A 84 0.64 3.69 0.10
N LEU A 85 0.36 2.64 -0.66
CA LEU A 85 0.09 1.29 -0.14
C LEU A 85 1.23 0.36 -0.52
N ASP A 86 1.92 -0.18 0.50
CA ASP A 86 3.02 -1.14 0.35
C ASP A 86 2.82 -2.38 1.23
N GLY A 87 3.51 -3.48 0.94
CA GLY A 87 3.56 -4.68 1.79
C GLY A 87 2.21 -5.17 2.32
N ASP A 88 2.02 -5.13 3.65
CA ASP A 88 0.80 -5.65 4.31
C ASP A 88 -0.47 -4.87 3.93
N ALA A 89 -0.37 -3.63 3.47
CA ALA A 89 -1.52 -2.90 2.94
C ALA A 89 -1.98 -3.46 1.59
N LEU A 90 -1.04 -3.92 0.76
CA LEU A 90 -1.37 -4.58 -0.51
C LEU A 90 -1.98 -5.96 -0.27
N TYR A 91 -1.64 -6.61 0.84
CA TYR A 91 -2.35 -7.81 1.28
C TYR A 91 -3.82 -7.53 1.55
N LEU A 92 -4.15 -6.44 2.27
CA LEU A 92 -5.54 -6.00 2.46
C LEU A 92 -6.26 -5.79 1.13
N VAL A 93 -5.63 -5.05 0.21
CA VAL A 93 -6.21 -4.77 -1.12
C VAL A 93 -6.38 -6.06 -1.94
N SER A 94 -5.49 -7.05 -1.77
CA SER A 94 -5.62 -8.34 -2.44
C SER A 94 -6.78 -9.20 -1.93
N ILE A 95 -7.29 -8.94 -0.72
CA ILE A 95 -8.48 -9.58 -0.17
C ILE A 95 -9.72 -8.76 -0.51
N GLU A 96 -9.63 -7.44 -0.32
CA GLU A 96 -10.74 -6.51 -0.48
C GLU A 96 -10.31 -5.32 -1.39
N PRO A 97 -10.35 -5.48 -2.73
CA PRO A 97 -9.95 -4.43 -3.66
C PRO A 97 -10.77 -3.15 -3.53
N GLU A 98 -12.02 -3.28 -3.06
CA GLU A 98 -12.97 -2.18 -2.86
C GLU A 98 -12.45 -1.12 -1.88
N VAL A 99 -11.50 -1.47 -1.01
CA VAL A 99 -10.82 -0.52 -0.11
C VAL A 99 -10.17 0.63 -0.89
N VAL A 100 -9.49 0.32 -2.00
CA VAL A 100 -8.77 1.33 -2.82
C VAL A 100 -9.51 1.67 -4.11
N LYS A 101 -10.52 0.89 -4.49
CA LYS A 101 -11.18 1.03 -5.79
C LYS A 101 -11.75 2.43 -6.01
N GLY A 102 -11.51 2.97 -7.20
CA GLY A 102 -11.98 4.29 -7.63
C GLY A 102 -11.22 5.47 -7.01
N TYR A 103 -10.20 5.21 -6.18
CA TYR A 103 -9.41 6.26 -5.54
C TYR A 103 -8.12 6.53 -6.30
N LYS A 104 -8.13 7.58 -7.13
CA LYS A 104 -7.01 7.93 -8.01
C LYS A 104 -5.79 8.48 -7.27
N ASN A 105 -5.99 9.04 -6.08
CA ASN A 105 -4.91 9.57 -5.24
C ASN A 105 -4.21 8.46 -4.42
N ALA A 106 -4.28 7.20 -4.87
CA ALA A 106 -3.51 6.10 -4.31
C ALA A 106 -2.37 5.67 -5.25
N ILE A 107 -1.25 5.34 -4.63
CA ILE A 107 -0.07 4.72 -5.26
C ILE A 107 0.11 3.35 -4.62
N LEU A 108 0.11 2.29 -5.42
CA LEU A 108 0.38 0.93 -4.98
C LEU A 108 1.78 0.53 -5.43
N THR A 109 2.57 -0.07 -4.55
CA THR A 109 3.97 -0.44 -4.86
C THR A 109 4.24 -1.94 -4.82
N PRO A 110 3.46 -2.78 -5.55
CA PRO A 110 3.54 -4.22 -5.44
C PRO A 110 4.88 -4.78 -5.92
N ASN A 111 5.41 -5.73 -5.16
CA ASN A 111 6.40 -6.68 -5.68
C ASN A 111 5.73 -7.70 -6.62
N ALA A 112 6.53 -8.52 -7.31
CA ALA A 112 6.04 -9.49 -8.28
C ALA A 112 4.95 -10.45 -7.74
N MET A 113 5.03 -10.83 -6.46
CA MET A 113 4.05 -11.73 -5.84
C MET A 113 2.76 -11.00 -5.46
N GLU A 114 2.87 -9.80 -4.89
CA GLU A 114 1.72 -8.93 -4.60
C GLU A 114 0.98 -8.55 -5.88
N TYR A 115 1.72 -8.26 -6.95
CA TYR A 115 1.16 -7.94 -8.26
C TYR A 115 0.33 -9.10 -8.81
N ALA A 116 0.87 -10.33 -8.76
CA ALA A 116 0.14 -11.53 -9.19
C ALA A 116 -1.15 -11.76 -8.39
N ARG A 117 -1.12 -11.50 -7.08
CA ARG A 117 -2.32 -11.59 -6.22
C ARG A 117 -3.36 -10.54 -6.62
N LEU A 118 -2.94 -9.29 -6.80
CA LEU A 118 -3.82 -8.22 -7.23
C LEU A 118 -4.47 -8.53 -8.58
N CYS A 119 -3.70 -9.01 -9.56
CA CYS A 119 -4.22 -9.42 -10.87
C CYS A 119 -5.24 -10.56 -10.78
N ALA A 120 -5.01 -11.55 -9.91
CA ALA A 120 -5.97 -12.62 -9.69
C ALA A 120 -7.27 -12.09 -9.04
N THR A 121 -7.16 -11.26 -8.01
CA THR A 121 -8.33 -10.70 -7.31
C THR A 121 -9.14 -9.74 -8.19
N THR A 122 -8.49 -9.00 -9.08
CA THR A 122 -9.16 -8.12 -10.06
C THR A 122 -9.67 -8.87 -11.30
N ARG A 123 -9.57 -10.21 -11.33
CA ARG A 123 -10.00 -11.08 -12.43
C ARG A 123 -9.25 -10.87 -13.75
N LEU A 124 -8.07 -10.25 -13.70
CA LEU A 124 -7.15 -10.19 -14.84
C LEU A 124 -6.44 -11.54 -15.05
N LEU A 125 -6.31 -12.33 -13.97
CA LEU A 125 -5.85 -13.72 -14.04
C LEU A 125 -6.85 -14.68 -13.40
N PRO A 126 -6.93 -15.93 -13.89
CA PRO A 126 -7.76 -16.96 -13.29
C PRO A 126 -7.21 -17.47 -11.95
N SER A 127 -5.89 -17.37 -11.74
CA SER A 127 -5.20 -17.80 -10.52
C SER A 127 -3.93 -16.99 -10.31
N VAL A 128 -3.32 -17.10 -9.12
CA VAL A 128 -2.08 -16.40 -8.80
C VAL A 128 -0.92 -17.08 -9.53
N ASP A 129 -0.43 -16.44 -10.60
CA ASP A 129 0.74 -16.88 -11.37
C ASP A 129 1.64 -15.66 -11.65
N VAL A 130 2.88 -15.69 -11.13
CA VAL A 130 3.83 -14.57 -11.26
C VAL A 130 4.30 -14.39 -12.70
N ALA A 131 4.50 -15.47 -13.45
CA ALA A 131 5.02 -15.41 -14.81
C ALA A 131 3.96 -14.82 -15.76
N GLN A 132 2.69 -15.21 -15.58
CA GLN A 132 1.58 -14.63 -16.33
C GLN A 132 1.31 -13.19 -15.88
N ALA A 133 1.36 -12.93 -14.57
CA ALA A 133 1.15 -11.58 -14.05
C ALA A 133 2.20 -10.59 -14.57
N ALA A 134 3.46 -10.99 -14.70
CA ALA A 134 4.51 -10.13 -15.25
C ALA A 134 4.22 -9.66 -16.69
N GLN A 135 3.38 -10.39 -17.44
CA GLN A 135 2.97 -10.02 -18.81
C GLN A 135 1.77 -9.08 -18.84
N ILE A 136 1.05 -8.92 -17.73
CA ILE A 136 -0.09 -8.01 -17.63
C ILE A 136 0.43 -6.59 -17.42
N PRO A 137 0.11 -5.63 -18.31
CA PRO A 137 0.51 -4.24 -18.15
C PRO A 137 -0.07 -3.63 -16.87
N PRO A 138 0.72 -2.86 -16.09
CA PRO A 138 0.21 -2.15 -14.90
C PRO A 138 -0.97 -1.22 -15.17
N ALA A 139 -1.12 -0.75 -16.41
CA ALA A 139 -2.27 0.02 -16.86
C ALA A 139 -3.60 -0.75 -16.69
N GLN A 140 -3.61 -2.04 -17.00
CA GLN A 140 -4.81 -2.87 -16.86
C GLN A 140 -5.18 -3.08 -15.39
N LEU A 141 -4.18 -3.28 -14.53
CA LEU A 141 -4.41 -3.38 -13.09
C LEU A 141 -4.92 -2.05 -12.51
N SER A 142 -4.33 -0.93 -12.94
CA SER A 142 -4.79 0.41 -12.58
C SER A 142 -6.25 0.61 -12.99
N GLU A 143 -6.61 0.33 -14.24
CA GLU A 143 -7.99 0.46 -14.72
C GLU A 143 -8.98 -0.41 -13.91
N ALA A 144 -8.62 -1.68 -13.65
CA ALA A 144 -9.45 -2.59 -12.88
C ALA A 144 -9.68 -2.12 -11.42
N LEU A 145 -8.72 -1.40 -10.85
CA LEU A 145 -8.81 -0.77 -9.53
C LEU A 145 -9.39 0.66 -9.58
N GLY A 146 -9.80 1.17 -10.75
CA GLY A 146 -10.39 2.50 -10.87
C GLY A 146 -9.36 3.64 -10.91
N PHE A 147 -8.25 3.41 -11.60
CA PHE A 147 -7.19 4.36 -11.92
C PHE A 147 -6.30 4.87 -10.75
N PRO A 148 -5.91 4.06 -9.75
CA PRO A 148 -4.76 4.40 -8.90
C PRO A 148 -3.45 4.22 -9.66
N VAL A 149 -2.38 4.88 -9.21
CA VAL A 149 -1.04 4.66 -9.78
C VAL A 149 -0.48 3.32 -9.30
N ILE A 150 0.00 2.50 -10.23
CA ILE A 150 0.63 1.21 -9.95
C ILE A 150 2.13 1.31 -10.26
N ILE A 151 2.95 0.92 -9.30
CA ILE A 151 4.41 0.82 -9.43
C ILE A 151 4.78 -0.66 -9.34
N GLN A 152 4.91 -1.31 -10.49
CA GLN A 152 5.33 -2.71 -10.58
C GLN A 152 6.85 -2.79 -10.42
N LYS A 153 7.30 -3.28 -9.25
CA LYS A 153 8.72 -3.47 -8.95
C LYS A 153 9.27 -4.71 -9.68
N GLY A 154 10.35 -4.57 -10.43
CA GLY A 154 10.88 -5.63 -11.30
C GLY A 154 12.36 -5.50 -11.63
N SER A 155 12.81 -6.14 -12.72
CA SER A 155 14.16 -5.91 -13.28
C SER A 155 14.29 -4.51 -13.88
N GLY A 156 13.18 -3.93 -14.34
CA GLY A 156 12.97 -2.50 -14.54
C GLY A 156 11.62 -2.14 -13.92
N ASP A 157 11.55 -0.98 -13.28
CA ASP A 157 10.34 -0.54 -12.60
C ASP A 157 9.39 0.09 -13.61
N THR A 158 8.12 -0.36 -13.61
CA THR A 158 7.09 0.18 -14.50
C THR A 158 6.01 0.89 -13.69
N PHE A 159 5.74 2.12 -14.09
CA PHE A 159 4.78 3.03 -13.48
C PHE A 159 3.61 3.22 -14.42
N SER A 160 2.37 3.11 -13.92
CA SER A 160 1.19 3.40 -14.74
C SER A 160 0.04 3.97 -13.92
N ASP A 161 -0.61 5.00 -14.43
CA ASP A 161 -1.87 5.56 -13.90
C ASP A 161 -3.11 5.03 -14.66
N GLY A 162 -2.92 4.00 -15.49
CA GLY A 162 -3.96 3.46 -16.37
C GLY A 162 -4.06 4.17 -17.73
N LYS A 163 -3.42 5.32 -17.91
CA LYS A 163 -3.41 6.08 -19.19
C LYS A 163 -2.01 6.22 -19.76
N ILE A 164 -1.08 6.63 -18.91
CA ILE A 164 0.32 6.84 -19.22
C ILE A 164 1.10 5.73 -18.52
N THR A 165 1.88 4.99 -19.30
CA THR A 165 2.83 4.02 -18.76
C THR A 165 4.24 4.51 -19.04
N VAL A 166 5.06 4.46 -18.00
CA VAL A 166 6.48 4.81 -18.06
C VAL A 166 7.28 3.66 -17.49
N THR A 167 8.27 3.20 -18.25
CA THR A 167 9.17 2.14 -17.81
C THR A 167 10.55 2.75 -17.61
N ASN A 168 11.14 2.46 -16.45
CA ASN A 168 12.55 2.73 -16.20
C ASN A 168 13.33 1.44 -16.42
N ASP A 169 14.14 1.40 -17.47
CA ASP A 169 15.00 0.30 -17.86
C ASP A 169 16.45 0.47 -17.38
N GLU A 170 16.74 1.50 -16.57
CA GLU A 170 18.05 1.68 -15.96
C GLU A 170 18.33 0.59 -14.91
N PHE A 171 19.51 -0.02 -15.01
CA PHE A 171 19.96 -1.08 -14.11
C PHE A 171 20.18 -0.55 -12.69
N GLY A 172 19.22 -0.81 -11.79
CA GLY A 172 19.37 -0.54 -10.36
C GLY A 172 20.32 -1.53 -9.65
N SER A 173 20.76 -1.16 -8.45
CA SER A 173 21.61 -2.01 -7.59
C SER A 173 21.01 -3.41 -7.38
N PRO A 174 21.76 -4.52 -7.59
CA PRO A 174 21.24 -5.89 -7.50
C PRO A 174 21.00 -6.38 -6.05
N ARG A 175 21.05 -5.51 -5.05
CA ARG A 175 21.04 -5.90 -3.63
C ARG A 175 19.63 -5.89 -3.04
N ARG A 176 19.09 -7.07 -2.72
CA ARG A 176 17.94 -7.21 -1.81
C ARG A 176 18.39 -7.03 -0.36
N CYS A 177 18.28 -5.80 0.15
CA CYS A 177 18.29 -5.54 1.59
C CYS A 177 16.88 -5.05 1.98
N GLY A 178 16.35 -5.49 3.13
CA GLY A 178 15.10 -4.93 3.65
C GLY A 178 15.24 -3.43 3.88
N GLY A 179 14.22 -2.64 3.53
CA GLY A 179 14.21 -1.17 3.69
C GLY A 179 14.51 -0.34 2.44
N GLN A 180 14.73 -0.96 1.26
CA GLN A 180 15.02 -0.21 0.03
C GLN A 180 13.84 0.59 -0.53
N GLY A 181 12.60 0.21 -0.16
CA GLY A 181 11.41 0.99 -0.51
C GLY A 181 11.40 2.40 0.08
N ASP A 182 12.14 2.62 1.18
CA ASP A 182 12.16 3.88 1.91
C ASP A 182 13.20 4.90 1.35
N VAL A 183 14.13 4.46 0.48
CA VAL A 183 15.27 5.28 -0.01
C VAL A 183 15.17 5.75 -1.46
N ASN A 184 14.17 5.31 -2.24
CA ASN A 184 14.06 5.68 -3.66
C ASN A 184 13.52 7.11 -3.92
N SER A 185 13.47 8.00 -2.92
CA SER A 185 12.93 9.37 -3.06
C SER A 185 13.92 10.38 -3.67
N SER A 186 15.17 10.01 -3.92
CA SER A 186 16.20 11.00 -4.25
C SER A 186 17.25 10.48 -5.22
N TYR A 187 17.02 10.51 -6.53
CA TYR A 187 18.04 10.81 -7.59
C TYR A 187 17.35 10.94 -8.96
N PRO A 188 17.45 12.08 -9.66
CA PRO A 188 16.87 12.26 -10.99
C PRO A 188 17.97 12.12 -12.06
N HIS A 189 18.13 10.91 -12.59
CA HIS A 189 18.60 10.72 -13.95
C HIS A 189 17.83 9.50 -14.44
N ALA A 190 16.78 9.71 -15.23
CA ALA A 190 15.97 8.63 -15.76
C ALA A 190 15.62 8.98 -17.20
N THR A 191 16.06 8.15 -18.14
CA THR A 191 15.60 8.21 -19.53
C THR A 191 14.20 7.59 -19.60
N LEU A 192 13.16 8.42 -19.45
CA LEU A 192 11.76 7.96 -19.42
C LEU A 192 11.26 7.67 -20.85
N SER A 193 11.06 6.40 -21.19
CA SER A 193 10.30 6.02 -22.38
C SER A 193 8.80 6.11 -22.08
N ARG A 194 8.06 6.95 -22.82
CA ARG A 194 6.60 7.13 -22.67
C ARG A 194 5.86 6.33 -23.73
N THR A 195 5.02 5.40 -23.30
CA THR A 195 4.09 4.71 -24.19
C THR A 195 2.67 5.13 -23.80
N SER A 196 2.00 5.86 -24.71
CA SER A 196 0.57 6.19 -24.59
C SER A 196 -0.23 4.98 -25.06
N ALA A 197 -1.02 4.37 -24.17
CA ALA A 197 -2.08 3.46 -24.61
C ALA A 197 -3.12 4.30 -25.39
N ARG A 198 -3.39 3.92 -26.64
CA ARG A 198 -4.47 4.47 -27.47
C ARG A 198 -5.62 3.48 -27.51
#